data_AF-A0A4Y8PRX4-F1
#
_entry.id   AF-A0A4Y8PRX4-F1
#
_cell.length_a   1.000
_cell.length_b   1.000
_cell.length_c   1.000
_cell.angle_alpha   90.00
_cell.angle_beta   90.00
_cell.angle_gamma   90.00
#
_symmetry.space_group_name_H-M   'P 1'
#
loop_
_entity.id
_entity.type
_entity.pdbx_description
1 polymer ?
#
loop_
_entity_poly.entity_id
_entity_poly.type
_entity_poly.pdbx_seq_one_letter_code
_entity_poly.pdbx_strand_id
1 'polypeptide(L)'
;MEACGAEVLTCGDGPQVDLALAMRLLGEREIGSVLLEGGGRLNGAMLERRLVDKLVLIFAPKIIGGGAAAPANFAFDGFARMNDALTLDRMSVERFGQDVCLTGYPRYERQEEMS
;
A
#
# COMPACT_ATOMS: atom_id res chain seq x y z
N MET A 1 27.29 0.07 1.51
CA MET A 1 26.07 -0.76 1.67
C MET A 1 26.43 -2.21 1.89
N GLU A 2 27.18 -2.85 0.98
CA GLU A 2 27.64 -4.23 1.18
C GLU A 2 28.62 -4.39 2.36
N ALA A 3 29.47 -3.38 2.59
CA ALA A 3 30.34 -3.33 3.78
C ALA A 3 29.55 -3.29 5.12
N CYS A 4 28.24 -3.03 5.07
CA CYS A 4 27.33 -3.02 6.21
C CYS A 4 26.46 -4.29 6.29
N GLY A 5 26.67 -5.27 5.39
CA GLY A 5 25.84 -6.47 5.26
C GLY A 5 24.51 -6.27 4.53
N ALA A 6 24.30 -5.14 3.86
CA ALA A 6 23.10 -4.89 3.08
C ALA A 6 23.29 -5.34 1.62
N GLU A 7 22.36 -6.16 1.13
CA GLU A 7 22.20 -6.47 -0.30
C GLU A 7 21.42 -5.34 -0.99
N VAL A 8 21.85 -4.94 -2.18
CA VAL A 8 21.20 -3.89 -2.97
C VAL A 8 20.56 -4.51 -4.21
N LEU A 9 19.26 -4.29 -4.36
CA LEU A 9 18.51 -4.68 -5.55
C LEU A 9 18.25 -3.47 -6.43
N THR A 10 18.69 -3.55 -7.68
CA THR A 10 18.35 -2.55 -8.70
C THR A 10 17.02 -2.93 -9.33
N CYS A 11 16.00 -2.11 -9.10
CA CYS A 11 14.64 -2.35 -9.55
C CYS A 11 14.24 -1.25 -10.54
N GLY A 12 14.64 -1.42 -11.80
CA GLY A 12 14.37 -0.48 -12.90
C GLY A 12 15.56 0.44 -13.18
N ASP A 13 15.53 1.06 -14.37
CA ASP A 13 16.63 1.91 -14.88
C ASP A 13 16.33 3.41 -14.71
N GLY A 14 15.17 3.75 -14.16
CA GLY A 14 14.69 5.11 -13.99
C GLY A 14 15.05 5.74 -12.64
N PRO A 15 14.67 7.01 -12.42
CA PRO A 15 14.88 7.70 -11.15
C PRO A 15 13.95 7.20 -10.02
N GLN A 16 13.05 6.29 -10.31
CA GLN A 16 12.09 5.70 -9.35
C GLN A 16 12.21 4.18 -9.38
N VAL A 17 11.94 3.57 -8.23
CA VAL A 17 11.87 2.12 -8.07
C VAL A 17 10.70 1.56 -8.87
N ASP A 18 10.96 0.59 -9.74
CA ASP A 18 9.94 -0.27 -10.31
C ASP A 18 9.46 -1.24 -9.21
N LEU A 19 8.30 -0.91 -8.63
CA LEU A 19 7.71 -1.67 -7.53
C LEU A 19 7.28 -3.08 -7.94
N ALA A 20 6.84 -3.28 -9.18
CA ALA A 20 6.45 -4.61 -9.66
C ALA A 20 7.69 -5.50 -9.82
N LEU A 21 8.76 -4.95 -10.39
CA LEU A 21 10.05 -5.64 -10.45
C LEU A 21 10.59 -5.93 -9.04
N ALA A 22 10.51 -4.97 -8.12
CA ALA A 22 10.94 -5.17 -6.74
C ALA A 22 10.20 -6.35 -6.09
N MET A 23 8.87 -6.41 -6.18
CA MET A 23 8.09 -7.53 -5.63
C MET A 23 8.47 -8.87 -6.26
N ARG A 24 8.71 -8.91 -7.58
CA ARG A 24 9.18 -10.12 -8.27
C ARG A 24 10.54 -10.58 -7.73
N LEU A 25 11.51 -9.69 -7.62
CA LEU A 25 12.87 -10.01 -7.16
C LEU A 25 12.90 -10.46 -5.69
N LEU A 26 12.00 -9.93 -4.85
CA LEU A 26 11.78 -10.42 -3.48
C LEU A 26 11.19 -11.83 -3.50
N GLY A 27 10.20 -12.09 -4.35
CA GLY A 27 9.61 -13.42 -4.52
C GLY A 27 10.64 -14.48 -4.98
N GLU A 28 11.55 -14.12 -5.88
CA GLU A 28 12.67 -14.98 -6.31
C GLU A 28 13.66 -15.30 -5.18
N ARG A 29 13.66 -14.50 -4.11
CA ARG A 29 14.42 -14.72 -2.86
C ARG A 29 13.61 -15.42 -1.78
N GLU A 30 12.51 -16.07 -2.17
CA GLU A 30 11.62 -16.82 -1.28
C GLU A 30 10.94 -15.95 -0.21
N ILE A 31 10.89 -14.62 -0.42
CA ILE A 31 10.14 -13.71 0.45
C ILE A 31 8.67 -13.77 0.05
N GLY A 32 7.91 -14.61 0.76
CA GLY A 32 6.50 -14.85 0.47
C GLY A 32 5.53 -13.77 0.95
N SER A 33 5.97 -12.83 1.79
CA SER A 33 5.15 -11.72 2.25
C SER A 33 6.00 -10.49 2.63
N VAL A 34 5.40 -9.31 2.43
CA VAL A 34 6.02 -8.02 2.76
C VAL A 34 5.04 -7.23 3.61
N LEU A 35 5.51 -6.70 4.73
CA LEU A 35 4.78 -5.71 5.52
C LEU A 35 5.15 -4.31 5.02
N LEU A 36 4.21 -3.65 4.36
CA LEU A 36 4.35 -2.29 3.87
C LEU A 36 3.87 -1.29 4.93
N GLU A 37 4.81 -0.51 5.49
CA GLU A 37 4.51 0.54 6.49
C GLU A 37 4.80 1.97 5.96
N GLY A 38 5.33 2.10 4.74
CA GLY A 38 5.95 3.34 4.28
C GLY A 38 4.96 4.40 3.78
N GLY A 39 5.22 5.68 4.11
CA GLY A 39 4.26 6.79 4.07
C GLY A 39 3.48 7.02 2.76
N GLY A 40 2.49 7.92 2.81
CA GLY A 40 1.41 8.05 1.83
C GLY A 40 1.75 7.82 0.36
N ARG A 41 2.88 8.36 -0.13
CA ARG A 41 3.32 8.18 -1.52
C ARG A 41 3.61 6.72 -1.89
N LEU A 42 4.31 5.97 -1.04
CA LEU A 42 4.61 4.57 -1.31
C LEU A 42 3.36 3.72 -1.21
N ASN A 43 2.55 3.93 -0.16
CA ASN A 43 1.26 3.28 0.00
C ASN A 43 0.33 3.50 -1.20
N GLY A 44 0.22 4.75 -1.69
CA GLY A 44 -0.56 5.10 -2.87
C GLY A 44 -0.03 4.42 -4.14
N ALA A 45 1.28 4.50 -4.39
CA ALA A 45 1.91 3.90 -5.56
C ALA A 45 1.75 2.37 -5.62
N MET A 46 1.79 1.68 -4.47
CA MET A 46 1.54 0.24 -4.36
C MET A 46 0.06 -0.10 -4.61
N LEU A 47 -0.88 0.71 -4.10
CA LEU A 47 -2.31 0.52 -4.36
C LEU A 47 -2.67 0.72 -5.83
N GLU A 48 -2.17 1.79 -6.48
CA GLU A 48 -2.42 2.07 -7.91
C GLU A 48 -1.93 0.94 -8.82
N ARG A 49 -0.80 0.33 -8.44
CA ARG A 49 -0.21 -0.82 -9.16
C ARG A 49 -0.84 -2.16 -8.78
N ARG A 50 -1.84 -2.16 -7.90
CA ARG A 50 -2.54 -3.36 -7.42
C ARG A 50 -1.59 -4.36 -6.74
N LEU A 51 -0.57 -3.87 -6.03
CA LEU A 51 0.45 -4.65 -5.33
C LEU A 51 0.14 -4.81 -3.83
N VAL A 52 -1.10 -4.55 -3.41
CA VAL A 52 -1.53 -4.65 -2.02
C VAL A 52 -2.64 -5.69 -1.92
N ASP A 53 -2.36 -6.78 -1.20
CA ASP A 53 -3.37 -7.82 -0.99
C ASP A 53 -4.27 -7.53 0.22
N LYS A 54 -3.73 -6.91 1.28
CA LYS A 54 -4.43 -6.69 2.54
C LYS A 54 -4.07 -5.33 3.12
N LEU A 55 -5.07 -4.61 3.62
CA LEU A 55 -4.90 -3.41 4.41
C LEU A 55 -5.10 -3.70 5.90
N VAL A 56 -4.28 -3.03 6.71
CA VAL A 56 -4.38 -2.97 8.17
C VAL A 56 -4.29 -1.50 8.56
N LEU A 57 -5.41 -0.89 8.91
CA LEU A 57 -5.53 0.53 9.23
C LEU A 57 -5.79 0.70 10.72
N ILE A 58 -4.87 1.34 11.43
CA ILE A 58 -4.97 1.55 12.88
C ILE A 58 -5.26 3.03 13.14
N PHE A 59 -6.36 3.29 13.84
CA PHE A 59 -6.83 4.64 14.16
C PHE A 59 -6.79 4.85 15.67
N ALA A 60 -6.00 5.85 16.10
CA ALA A 60 -6.04 6.34 17.47
C ALA A 60 -7.19 7.35 17.64
N PRO A 61 -7.78 7.49 18.85
CA PRO A 61 -8.80 8.49 19.14
C PRO A 61 -8.16 9.88 19.34
N LYS A 62 -7.49 10.39 18.30
CA LYS A 62 -6.71 11.64 18.30
C LYS A 62 -7.01 12.44 17.03
N ILE A 63 -7.12 13.75 17.18
CA ILE A 63 -7.37 14.69 16.08
C ILE A 63 -6.22 15.70 16.08
N ILE A 64 -5.44 15.74 15.00
CA ILE A 64 -4.20 16.55 14.93
C ILE A 64 -4.31 17.77 14.00
N GLY A 65 -5.30 17.82 13.10
CA GLY A 65 -5.40 18.87 12.08
C GLY A 65 -4.26 18.81 11.04
N GLY A 66 -3.95 19.94 10.40
CA GLY A 66 -2.78 20.09 9.52
C GLY A 66 -3.06 20.24 8.01
N GLY A 67 -4.31 20.06 7.56
CA GLY A 67 -4.70 20.29 6.17
C GLY A 67 -3.85 19.52 5.16
N ALA A 68 -3.50 20.16 4.04
CA ALA A 68 -2.66 19.55 2.99
C ALA A 68 -1.21 19.27 3.42
N ALA A 69 -0.74 19.85 4.53
CA ALA A 69 0.59 19.59 5.06
C ALA A 69 0.62 18.36 5.99
N ALA A 70 -0.54 17.85 6.42
CA ALA A 70 -0.60 16.64 7.21
C ALA A 70 -0.22 15.41 6.37
N PRO A 71 0.56 14.46 6.91
CA PRO A 71 0.85 13.21 6.21
C PRO A 71 -0.44 12.44 5.91
N ALA A 72 -0.66 12.10 4.64
CA ALA A 72 -1.75 11.23 4.24
C ALA A 72 -1.36 9.75 4.39
N ASN A 73 -2.33 8.90 4.73
CA ASN A 73 -2.15 7.44 4.74
C ASN A 73 -1.88 6.89 3.34
N PHE A 74 -2.51 7.49 2.33
CA PHE A 74 -2.38 7.18 0.91
C PHE A 74 -2.29 8.48 0.12
N ALA A 75 -1.31 8.59 -0.79
CA ALA A 75 -1.14 9.72 -1.68
C ALA A 75 -1.00 9.20 -3.12
N PHE A 76 -2.04 9.45 -3.91
CA PHE A 76 -2.18 9.11 -5.32
C PHE A 76 -3.27 10.02 -5.93
N ASP A 77 -3.45 9.99 -7.25
CA ASP A 77 -4.36 10.92 -7.94
C ASP A 77 -5.84 10.72 -7.55
N GLY A 78 -6.17 9.55 -7.00
CA GLY A 78 -7.50 9.26 -6.48
C GLY A 78 -8.53 8.97 -7.56
N PHE A 79 -9.80 8.96 -7.14
CA PHE A 79 -10.95 8.71 -8.00
C PHE A 79 -11.87 9.92 -7.98
N ALA A 80 -12.37 10.34 -9.15
CA ALA A 80 -13.26 11.50 -9.25
C ALA A 80 -14.67 11.21 -8.71
N ARG A 81 -15.14 9.95 -8.77
CA ARG A 81 -16.47 9.54 -8.32
C ARG A 81 -16.34 8.47 -7.24
N MET A 82 -17.21 8.53 -6.24
CA MET A 82 -17.20 7.58 -5.13
C MET A 82 -17.42 6.13 -5.59
N ASN A 83 -18.22 5.93 -6.65
CA ASN A 83 -18.48 4.59 -7.19
C ASN A 83 -17.26 3.98 -7.90
N ASP A 84 -16.24 4.78 -8.23
CA ASP A 84 -14.99 4.30 -8.83
C ASP A 84 -13.94 3.98 -7.74
N ALA A 85 -14.21 4.31 -6.47
CA ALA A 85 -13.26 4.15 -5.39
C ALA A 85 -13.00 2.67 -5.06
N LEU A 86 -11.76 2.37 -4.66
CA LEU A 86 -11.41 1.05 -4.13
C LEU A 86 -12.27 0.72 -2.91
N THR A 87 -12.94 -0.42 -2.98
CA THR A 87 -13.70 -1.00 -1.87
C THR A 87 -12.89 -2.10 -1.19
N LEU A 88 -13.17 -2.35 0.08
CA LEU A 88 -12.56 -3.45 0.82
C LEU A 88 -13.57 -4.58 1.01
N ASP A 89 -13.16 -5.80 0.70
CA ASP A 89 -13.88 -7.03 0.98
C ASP A 89 -13.36 -7.69 2.27
N ARG A 90 -14.19 -8.58 2.83
CA ARG A 90 -13.87 -9.40 4.01
C ARG A 90 -13.31 -8.55 5.16
N MET A 91 -14.02 -7.48 5.47
CA MET A 91 -13.59 -6.51 6.47
C MET A 91 -13.74 -7.06 7.89
N SER A 92 -12.78 -6.74 8.76
CA SER A 92 -12.88 -6.94 10.21
C SER A 92 -12.55 -5.63 10.92
N VAL A 93 -13.22 -5.36 12.03
CA VAL A 93 -12.96 -4.22 12.90
C VAL A 93 -12.74 -4.71 14.32
N GLU A 94 -11.57 -4.44 14.87
CA GLU A 94 -11.15 -4.87 16.20
C GLU A 94 -10.67 -3.68 17.02
N ARG A 95 -10.82 -3.73 18.34
CA ARG A 95 -10.31 -2.70 19.25
C ARG A 95 -9.02 -3.17 19.91
N PHE A 96 -7.99 -2.33 19.89
CA PHE A 96 -6.74 -2.54 20.61
C PHE A 96 -6.61 -1.44 21.66
N GLY A 97 -7.10 -1.73 22.87
CA GLY A 97 -7.23 -0.72 23.92
C GLY A 97 -8.19 0.40 23.49
N GLN A 98 -7.66 1.61 23.30
CA GLN A 98 -8.44 2.76 22.83
C GLN A 98 -8.45 2.92 21.31
N ASP A 99 -7.57 2.21 20.61
CA ASP A 99 -7.41 2.31 19.17
C ASP A 99 -8.36 1.33 18.44
N VAL A 100 -8.64 1.61 17.18
CA VAL A 100 -9.46 0.76 16.31
C VAL A 100 -8.61 0.30 15.14
N CYS A 101 -8.58 -1.01 14.90
CA CYS A 101 -7.94 -1.61 13.74
C CYS A 101 -9.00 -2.09 12.77
N LEU A 102 -8.97 -1.55 11.55
CA LEU A 102 -9.75 -2.02 10.42
C LEU A 102 -8.84 -2.83 9.51
N THR A 103 -9.24 -4.06 9.20
CA THR A 103 -8.57 -4.87 8.18
C THR A 103 -9.52 -5.18 7.04
N GLY A 104 -8.97 -5.41 5.85
CA GLY A 104 -9.76 -5.77 4.67
C GLY A 104 -8.86 -6.03 3.46
N TYR A 105 -9.45 -6.54 2.39
CA TYR A 105 -8.75 -6.87 1.14
C TYR A 105 -9.29 -5.96 0.03
N PRO A 106 -8.45 -5.23 -0.72
CA PRO A 106 -8.93 -4.32 -1.74
C PRO A 106 -9.54 -5.10 -2.91
N ARG A 107 -10.66 -4.60 -3.43
CA ARG A 107 -11.25 -5.12 -4.68
C ARG A 107 -10.68 -4.35 -5.85
N TYR A 108 -9.93 -5.06 -6.69
CA TYR A 108 -9.53 -4.57 -7.99
C TYR A 108 -10.54 -5.08 -9.02
N GLU A 109 -11.24 -4.18 -9.72
CA GLU A 109 -12.11 -4.59 -10.82
C GLU A 109 -11.28 -5.38 -11.85
N ARG A 110 -11.78 -6.55 -12.24
CA ARG A 110 -11.24 -7.28 -13.39
C ARG A 110 -11.55 -6.42 -14.60
N GLN A 111 -10.51 -6.01 -15.35
CA GLN A 111 -10.76 -5.64 -16.74
C GLN A 111 -11.27 -6.91 -17.40
N GLU A 112 -12.56 -6.93 -17.77
CA GLU A 112 -13.01 -7.89 -18.76
C GLU A 112 -12.19 -7.58 -20.02
N GLU A 113 -11.40 -8.55 -20.47
CA GLU A 113 -10.76 -8.51 -21.77
C GLU A 113 -11.88 -8.30 -22.80
N MET A 114 -12.03 -7.06 -23.29
CA MET A 114 -12.81 -6.79 -24.48
C MET A 114 -12.19 -7.62 -25.61
N SER A 115 -12.85 -8.73 -25.93
CA SER A 115 -12.63 -9.51 -27.15
C SER A 115 -12.96 -8.70 -28.39
#